data_AF-A0AAW8DIQ9-F1
#
_entry.id   AF-A0AAW8DIQ9-F1
#
_cell.length_a   1.000
_cell.length_b   1.000
_cell.length_c   1.000
_cell.angle_alpha   90.00
_cell.angle_beta   90.00
_cell.angle_gamma   90.00
#
_symmetry.space_group_name_H-M   'P 1'
#
loop_
_entity.id
_entity.type
_entity.pdbx_description
1 polymer ?
#
loop_
_entity_poly.entity_id
_entity_poly.type
_entity_poly.pdbx_seq_one_letter_code
_entity_poly.pdbx_strand_id
1 'polypeptide(L)'
;MTSIVTVVANKTKAISPLAELINKECVAIGGIYRLDYSQAVVLTDDYRKHEAGGVPLGGYLLAAAGNQTSEGFILDDEELILLRVRGTASLPNEVELVQTRLAVVRDATTSGRSFDDVTDTLTRDELQQSAFDCEVIGTFYAIDQGSATLEFGADIDNVVSSAKYQVFLPSPYVLSWLASYPETGEDNTLPLGTVRFASTMRRARMAGTAGAEVRVHVSDFISRKTAVFGMTRTGKSNTIKTVVTAVFQHGVARKERIGQLIFDPQGEYANVNEQDGTGLRLLGDTANEVALKLPLLLLSAACCAHVRIRVGHFRGDS
;
A
#
# COMPACT_ATOMS: atom_id res chain seq x y z
N MET A 1 30.31 15.77 20.75
CA MET A 1 29.14 16.27 21.49
C MET A 1 28.24 16.99 20.51
N THR A 2 27.15 16.36 20.09
CA THR A 2 26.13 16.98 19.24
C THR A 2 25.47 18.10 20.03
N SER A 3 25.39 19.31 19.45
CA SER A 3 24.77 20.47 20.13
C SER A 3 23.30 20.19 20.44
N ILE A 4 22.80 20.67 21.58
CA ILE A 4 21.37 20.60 21.95
C ILE A 4 20.50 21.18 20.83
N VAL A 5 20.97 22.22 20.15
CA VAL A 5 20.27 22.85 19.01
C VAL A 5 20.11 21.86 17.85
N THR A 6 21.13 21.06 17.55
CA THR A 6 21.08 20.04 16.50
C THR A 6 20.11 18.93 16.85
N VAL A 7 20.09 18.46 18.11
CA VAL A 7 19.16 17.43 18.56
C VAL A 7 17.71 17.91 18.46
N VAL A 8 17.43 19.15 18.87
CA VAL A 8 16.09 19.75 18.77
C VAL A 8 15.67 19.91 17.31
N ALA A 9 16.54 20.41 16.44
CA ALA A 9 16.25 20.56 15.02
C ALA A 9 15.97 19.21 14.34
N ASN A 10 16.78 18.20 14.64
CA ASN A 10 16.59 16.84 14.13
C ASN A 10 15.25 16.26 14.57
N LYS A 11 14.92 16.43 15.84
CA LYS A 11 13.64 15.98 16.38
C LYS A 11 12.46 16.64 15.68
N THR A 12 12.52 17.95 15.43
CA THR A 12 11.45 18.65 14.69
C THR A 12 11.29 18.10 13.27
N LYS A 13 12.39 17.88 12.55
CA LYS A 13 12.32 17.32 11.20
C LYS A 13 11.87 15.86 11.15
N ALA A 14 12.23 15.05 12.14
CA ALA A 14 11.78 13.66 12.24
C ALA A 14 10.26 13.54 12.56
N ILE A 15 9.64 14.62 13.01
CA ILE A 15 8.20 14.73 13.33
C ILE A 15 7.43 15.42 12.19
N SER A 16 8.06 15.72 11.06
CA SER A 16 7.31 16.21 9.91
C SER A 16 6.29 15.17 9.44
N PRO A 17 5.17 15.57 8.80
CA PRO A 17 4.08 14.65 8.51
C PRO A 17 4.51 13.43 7.68
N LEU A 18 5.39 13.62 6.69
CA LEU A 18 5.94 12.52 5.88
C LEU A 18 7.03 11.74 6.62
N ALA A 19 7.87 12.41 7.41
CA ALA A 19 8.86 11.72 8.26
C ALA A 19 8.17 10.80 9.28
N GLU A 20 7.06 11.26 9.87
CA GLU A 20 6.28 10.48 10.82
C GLU A 20 5.74 9.20 10.19
N LEU A 21 5.28 9.24 8.93
CA LEU A 21 4.85 8.04 8.20
C LEU A 21 6.01 7.05 8.04
N ILE A 22 7.19 7.50 7.62
CA ILE A 22 8.36 6.62 7.50
C ILE A 22 8.76 6.05 8.87
N ASN A 23 8.77 6.89 9.90
CA ASN A 23 9.15 6.52 11.27
C ASN A 23 8.11 5.64 11.99
N LYS A 24 6.88 5.53 11.47
CA LYS A 24 5.83 4.60 11.92
C LYS A 24 6.11 3.16 11.45
N GLU A 25 7.22 2.60 11.92
CA GLU A 25 7.62 1.21 11.74
C GLU A 25 7.77 0.76 10.27
N CYS A 26 8.05 1.68 9.35
CA CYS A 26 8.44 1.27 8.00
C CYS A 26 9.83 0.64 8.04
N VAL A 27 10.03 -0.44 7.28
CA VAL A 27 11.30 -1.18 7.29
C VAL A 27 12.17 -0.70 6.14
N ALA A 28 13.39 -0.24 6.43
CA ALA A 28 14.36 0.10 5.41
C ALA A 28 14.78 -1.16 4.63
N ILE A 29 14.57 -1.16 3.31
CA ILE A 29 14.89 -2.31 2.46
C ILE A 29 16.05 -2.07 1.49
N GLY A 30 16.50 -0.83 1.34
CA GLY A 30 17.56 -0.54 0.37
C GLY A 30 17.67 0.93 0.01
N GLY A 31 18.27 1.19 -1.14
CA GLY A 31 18.44 2.53 -1.69
C GLY A 31 18.26 2.54 -3.21
N ILE A 32 18.06 3.72 -3.79
CA ILE A 32 17.94 3.86 -5.24
C ILE A 32 19.34 4.10 -5.83
N TYR A 33 19.71 3.35 -6.86
CA TYR A 33 20.95 3.66 -7.61
C TYR A 33 20.66 4.25 -8.99
N ARG A 34 19.45 4.04 -9.52
CA ARG A 34 18.98 4.67 -10.76
C ARG A 34 17.55 5.14 -10.57
N LEU A 35 17.31 6.43 -10.78
CA LEU A 35 15.98 7.05 -10.73
C LEU A 35 15.75 7.81 -12.04
N ASP A 36 14.55 7.67 -12.57
CA ASP A 36 13.99 8.42 -13.69
C ASP A 36 12.54 8.80 -13.31
N TYR A 37 11.89 9.66 -14.08
CA TYR A 37 10.54 10.15 -13.82
C TYR A 37 9.46 9.05 -13.81
N SER A 38 9.71 7.92 -14.47
CA SER A 38 8.75 6.81 -14.57
C SER A 38 9.22 5.50 -13.95
N GLN A 39 10.53 5.36 -13.69
CA GLN A 39 11.13 4.11 -13.22
C GLN A 39 12.21 4.37 -12.18
N ALA A 40 12.32 3.47 -11.21
CA ALA A 40 13.37 3.44 -10.22
C ALA A 40 13.95 2.04 -10.12
N VAL A 41 15.27 1.94 -9.95
CA VAL A 41 15.94 0.68 -9.67
C VAL A 41 16.48 0.71 -8.24
N VAL A 42 15.91 -0.17 -7.42
CA VAL A 42 16.17 -0.23 -5.97
C VAL A 42 17.17 -1.34 -5.69
N LEU A 43 18.35 -0.99 -5.19
CA LEU A 43 19.33 -1.94 -4.67
C LEU A 43 18.87 -2.44 -3.30
N THR A 44 18.91 -3.75 -3.09
CA THR A 44 18.55 -4.43 -1.84
C THR A 44 19.42 -5.68 -1.66
N ASP A 45 19.23 -6.39 -0.55
CA ASP A 45 19.91 -7.64 -0.24
C ASP A 45 18.94 -8.62 0.45
N ASP A 46 19.36 -9.89 0.54
CA ASP A 46 18.55 -10.93 1.16
C ASP A 46 18.32 -10.71 2.66
N TYR A 47 19.26 -10.08 3.37
CA TYR A 47 19.14 -9.77 4.79
C TYR A 47 18.00 -8.78 5.05
N ARG A 48 18.00 -7.63 4.37
CA ARG A 48 16.94 -6.60 4.48
C ARG A 48 15.59 -7.13 4.02
N LYS A 49 15.55 -7.92 2.93
CA LYS A 49 14.32 -8.58 2.49
C LYS A 49 13.81 -9.57 3.53
N HIS A 50 14.70 -10.26 4.24
CA HIS A 50 14.32 -11.17 5.32
C HIS A 50 13.74 -10.40 6.51
N GLU A 51 14.42 -9.34 6.96
CA GLU A 51 13.95 -8.46 8.05
C GLU A 51 12.59 -7.83 7.74
N ALA A 52 12.38 -7.39 6.49
CA ALA A 52 11.11 -6.83 6.04
C ALA A 52 9.98 -7.88 5.83
N GLY A 53 10.24 -9.17 6.06
CA GLY A 53 9.29 -10.25 5.81
C GLY A 53 9.09 -10.59 4.32
N GLY A 54 9.83 -9.93 3.44
CA GLY A 54 9.84 -10.07 1.98
C GLY A 54 9.03 -9.02 1.25
N VAL A 55 9.39 -8.76 -0.01
CA VAL A 55 8.75 -7.74 -0.85
C VAL A 55 7.93 -8.43 -1.94
N PRO A 56 6.59 -8.26 -1.98
CA PRO A 56 5.73 -8.89 -2.98
C PRO A 56 5.78 -8.15 -4.32
N LEU A 57 5.57 -8.91 -5.41
CA LEU A 57 5.33 -8.33 -6.73
C LEU A 57 4.10 -7.41 -6.71
N GLY A 58 4.20 -6.24 -7.30
CA GLY A 58 3.15 -5.22 -7.29
C GLY A 58 2.99 -4.50 -5.96
N GLY A 59 3.81 -4.83 -4.95
CA GLY A 59 3.89 -4.16 -3.66
C GLY A 59 4.32 -2.70 -3.79
N TYR A 60 3.88 -1.88 -2.83
CA TYR A 60 4.31 -0.49 -2.72
C TYR A 60 5.60 -0.36 -1.90
N LEU A 61 6.45 0.56 -2.32
CA LEU A 61 7.65 1.00 -1.62
C LEU A 61 7.64 2.53 -1.54
N LEU A 62 8.30 3.07 -0.54
CA LEU A 62 8.42 4.51 -0.32
C LEU A 62 9.88 4.91 -0.45
N ALA A 63 10.19 5.89 -1.29
CA ALA A 63 11.53 6.41 -1.43
C ALA A 63 11.60 7.85 -0.95
N ALA A 64 12.52 8.09 -0.02
CA ALA A 64 12.72 9.40 0.59
C ALA A 64 14.19 9.79 0.53
N ALA A 65 14.46 11.03 0.12
CA ALA A 65 15.78 11.62 0.25
C ALA A 65 15.97 12.11 1.68
N GLY A 66 17.04 11.70 2.34
CA GLY A 66 17.24 12.03 3.74
C GLY A 66 18.30 11.18 4.41
N ASN A 67 18.35 11.25 5.73
CA ASN A 67 19.33 10.52 6.53
C ASN A 67 18.70 9.94 7.80
N GLN A 68 19.15 8.75 8.18
CA GLN A 68 18.80 8.14 9.46
C GLN A 68 19.59 8.81 10.59
N THR A 69 18.90 9.31 11.62
CA THR A 69 19.50 9.80 12.87
C THR A 69 19.05 8.99 14.07
N SER A 70 19.56 9.34 15.26
CA SER A 70 19.11 8.76 16.53
C SER A 70 17.65 9.06 16.85
N GLU A 71 17.07 10.11 16.27
CA GLU A 71 15.70 10.55 16.49
C GLU A 71 14.70 9.96 15.49
N GLY A 72 15.19 9.33 14.42
CA GLY A 72 14.39 8.79 13.32
C GLY A 72 15.00 9.09 11.95
N PHE A 73 14.32 8.70 10.88
CA PHE A 73 14.63 9.16 9.55
C PHE A 73 14.19 10.62 9.40
N ILE A 74 15.08 11.44 8.87
CA ILE A 74 14.86 12.86 8.61
C ILE A 74 14.92 13.06 7.11
N LEU A 75 13.87 13.65 6.53
CA LEU A 75 13.88 13.99 5.12
C LEU A 75 14.70 15.25 4.86
N ASP A 76 15.37 15.27 3.71
CA ASP A 76 16.00 16.47 3.16
C ASP A 76 14.93 17.51 2.79
N ASP A 77 13.87 17.05 2.11
CA ASP A 77 12.70 17.81 1.64
C ASP A 77 11.39 17.06 2.00
N GLU A 78 10.27 17.77 2.17
CA GLU A 78 8.96 17.17 2.50
C GLU A 78 8.31 16.47 1.29
N GLU A 79 9.00 15.47 0.75
CA GLU A 79 8.60 14.69 -0.42
C GLU A 79 8.86 13.19 -0.23
N LEU A 80 7.89 12.37 -0.64
CA LEU A 80 7.93 10.92 -0.56
C LEU A 80 7.47 10.31 -1.89
N ILE A 81 8.40 9.65 -2.60
CA ILE A 81 8.09 9.02 -3.88
C ILE A 81 7.44 7.66 -3.62
N LEU A 82 6.25 7.46 -4.18
CA LEU A 82 5.55 6.18 -4.16
C LEU A 82 6.02 5.32 -5.34
N LEU A 83 6.61 4.18 -5.02
CA LEU A 83 7.10 3.21 -5.97
C LEU A 83 6.24 1.95 -5.95
N ARG A 84 6.16 1.27 -7.09
CA ARG A 84 5.50 -0.05 -7.21
C ARG A 84 6.44 -1.08 -7.82
N VAL A 85 6.64 -2.19 -7.13
CA VAL A 85 7.54 -3.27 -7.58
C VAL A 85 6.97 -3.95 -8.83
N ARG A 86 7.70 -3.88 -9.94
CA ARG A 86 7.36 -4.53 -11.21
C ARG A 86 8.05 -5.87 -11.41
N GLY A 87 9.20 -6.06 -10.77
CA GLY A 87 9.99 -7.28 -10.87
C GLY A 87 11.38 -7.09 -10.30
N THR A 88 12.29 -7.97 -10.72
CA THR A 88 13.71 -7.86 -10.42
C THR A 88 14.45 -7.17 -11.56
N ALA A 89 15.47 -6.39 -11.23
CA ALA A 89 16.38 -5.77 -12.19
C ALA A 89 17.77 -6.43 -12.09
N SER A 90 18.51 -6.41 -13.20
CA SER A 90 19.93 -6.82 -13.20
C SER A 90 20.80 -5.73 -12.60
N LEU A 91 21.74 -6.13 -11.75
CA LEU A 91 22.78 -5.23 -11.27
C LEU A 91 23.80 -4.92 -12.39
N PRO A 92 24.53 -3.79 -12.32
CA PRO A 92 25.57 -3.48 -13.30
C PRO A 92 26.64 -4.58 -13.45
N ASN A 93 26.94 -5.30 -12.37
CA ASN A 93 27.87 -6.42 -12.31
C ASN A 93 27.19 -7.81 -12.28
N GLU A 94 25.93 -7.93 -12.75
CA GLU A 94 25.16 -9.18 -12.67
C GLU A 94 25.86 -10.37 -13.32
N VAL A 95 26.59 -10.15 -14.43
CA VAL A 95 27.31 -11.22 -15.13
C VAL A 95 28.37 -11.86 -14.23
N GLU A 96 29.13 -11.05 -13.50
CA GLU A 96 30.16 -11.52 -12.56
C GLU A 96 29.51 -12.22 -11.37
N LEU A 97 28.45 -11.63 -10.80
CA LEU A 97 27.71 -12.23 -9.68
C LEU A 97 27.12 -13.60 -10.04
N VAL A 98 26.54 -13.75 -11.24
CA VAL A 98 25.99 -15.02 -11.70
C VAL A 98 27.08 -16.08 -11.87
N GLN A 99 28.24 -15.72 -12.42
CA GLN A 99 29.38 -16.63 -12.54
C GLN A 99 29.89 -17.09 -11.16
N THR A 100 30.01 -16.17 -10.20
CA THR A 100 30.44 -16.48 -8.84
C THR A 100 29.40 -17.35 -8.12
N ARG A 101 28.10 -17.04 -8.22
CA ARG A 101 27.01 -17.89 -7.68
C ARG A 101 27.09 -19.31 -8.24
N LEU A 102 27.34 -19.47 -9.55
CA LEU A 102 27.51 -20.79 -10.17
C LEU A 102 28.70 -21.56 -9.60
N ALA A 103 29.85 -20.90 -9.41
CA ALA A 103 31.04 -21.51 -8.85
C ALA A 103 30.79 -21.99 -7.41
N VAL A 104 30.19 -21.14 -6.58
CA VAL A 104 29.84 -21.46 -5.18
C VAL A 104 28.86 -22.63 -5.09
N VAL A 105 27.80 -22.64 -5.91
CA VAL A 105 26.83 -23.75 -5.92
C VAL A 105 27.49 -25.06 -6.34
N ARG A 106 28.41 -25.04 -7.31
CA ARG A 106 29.17 -26.23 -7.72
C ARG A 106 30.04 -26.75 -6.60
N ASP A 107 30.74 -25.87 -5.89
CA ASP A 107 31.62 -26.27 -4.79
C ASP A 107 30.83 -26.84 -3.60
N ALA A 108 29.74 -26.17 -3.20
CA ALA A 108 28.83 -26.66 -2.16
C ALA A 108 28.26 -28.04 -2.51
N THR A 109 27.84 -28.24 -3.77
CA THR A 109 27.30 -29.53 -4.24
C THR A 109 28.36 -30.64 -4.25
N THR A 110 29.60 -30.31 -4.61
CA THR A 110 30.70 -31.29 -4.72
C THR A 110 31.26 -31.66 -3.35
N SER A 111 31.38 -30.68 -2.46
CA SER A 111 31.93 -30.84 -1.11
C SER A 111 30.91 -31.33 -0.07
N GLY A 112 29.61 -31.28 -0.40
CA GLY A 112 28.52 -31.61 0.52
C GLY A 112 28.35 -30.60 1.66
N ARG A 113 28.91 -29.40 1.52
CA ARG A 113 28.87 -28.31 2.51
C ARG A 113 27.76 -27.30 2.19
N SER A 114 27.36 -26.50 3.17
CA SER A 114 26.41 -25.40 2.95
C SER A 114 27.02 -24.32 2.08
N PHE A 115 26.17 -23.54 1.42
CA PHE A 115 26.55 -22.29 0.75
C PHE A 115 27.37 -21.38 1.68
N ASP A 116 26.96 -21.26 2.93
CA ASP A 116 27.63 -20.41 3.92
C ASP A 116 29.02 -20.90 4.33
N ASP A 117 29.32 -22.19 4.16
CA ASP A 117 30.59 -22.80 4.60
C ASP A 117 31.69 -22.70 3.53
N VAL A 118 31.31 -22.47 2.27
CA VAL A 118 32.22 -22.42 1.11
C VAL A 118 32.55 -20.99 0.66
N THR A 119 31.90 -19.99 1.25
CA THR A 119 32.14 -18.56 0.96
C THR A 119 32.59 -17.82 2.21
N ASP A 120 33.52 -16.88 2.06
CA ASP A 120 33.80 -15.90 3.11
C ASP A 120 32.65 -14.88 3.25
N THR A 121 32.68 -14.12 4.34
CA THR A 121 31.60 -13.18 4.69
C THR A 121 31.42 -12.07 3.66
N LEU A 122 32.50 -11.53 3.10
CA LEU A 122 32.43 -10.41 2.16
C LEU A 122 31.81 -10.89 0.84
N THR A 123 32.31 -12.02 0.33
CA THR A 123 31.77 -12.63 -0.89
C THR A 123 30.29 -12.97 -0.72
N ARG A 124 29.88 -13.48 0.44
CA ARG A 124 28.46 -13.77 0.71
C ARG A 124 27.59 -12.50 0.64
N ASP A 125 28.03 -11.41 1.26
CA ASP A 125 27.28 -10.16 1.27
C ASP A 125 27.11 -9.59 -0.15
N GLU A 126 28.14 -9.70 -0.99
CA GLU A 126 28.05 -9.32 -2.41
C GLU A 126 27.09 -10.23 -3.19
N LEU A 127 27.12 -11.54 -2.97
CA LEU A 127 26.25 -12.50 -3.68
C LEU A 127 24.77 -12.34 -3.32
N GLN A 128 24.46 -11.85 -2.13
CA GLN A 128 23.10 -11.56 -1.66
C GLN A 128 22.51 -10.28 -2.25
N GLN A 129 23.32 -9.44 -2.91
CA GLN A 129 22.84 -8.22 -3.55
C GLN A 129 21.89 -8.56 -4.70
N SER A 130 20.82 -7.79 -4.78
CA SER A 130 19.82 -7.88 -5.85
C SER A 130 19.18 -6.52 -6.06
N ALA A 131 18.45 -6.37 -7.16
CA ALA A 131 17.70 -5.15 -7.41
C ALA A 131 16.24 -5.41 -7.77
N PHE A 132 15.37 -4.46 -7.40
CA PHE A 132 14.00 -4.40 -7.88
C PHE A 132 13.87 -3.36 -8.98
N ASP A 133 13.13 -3.72 -10.03
CA ASP A 133 12.59 -2.77 -11.00
C ASP A 133 11.26 -2.24 -10.44
N CYS A 134 11.17 -0.91 -10.31
CA CYS A 134 10.01 -0.24 -9.73
C CYS A 134 9.45 0.79 -10.72
N GLU A 135 8.13 0.84 -10.80
CA GLU A 135 7.38 1.91 -11.45
C GLU A 135 7.22 3.06 -10.46
N VAL A 136 7.48 4.28 -10.91
CA VAL A 136 7.14 5.49 -10.17
C VAL A 136 5.65 5.73 -10.36
N ILE A 137 4.90 5.74 -9.25
CA ILE A 137 3.45 6.01 -9.25
C ILE A 137 3.16 7.50 -9.09
N GLY A 138 4.02 8.20 -8.36
CA GLY A 138 3.89 9.62 -8.07
C GLY A 138 4.59 10.00 -6.78
N THR A 139 4.30 11.20 -6.29
CA THR A 139 4.99 11.82 -5.15
C THR A 139 3.98 12.39 -4.18
N PHE A 140 4.11 12.02 -2.91
CA PHE A 140 3.42 12.73 -1.83
C PHE A 140 4.29 13.90 -1.38
N TYR A 141 3.69 15.07 -1.22
CA TYR A 141 4.38 16.27 -0.78
C TYR A 141 3.52 17.10 0.17
N ALA A 142 4.15 17.89 1.03
CA ALA A 142 3.47 18.91 1.81
C ALA A 142 3.32 20.19 0.97
N ILE A 143 2.13 20.80 0.98
CA ILE A 143 1.85 22.03 0.19
C ILE A 143 2.78 23.18 0.60
N ASP A 144 2.98 23.32 1.91
CA ASP A 144 3.85 24.34 2.51
C ASP A 144 4.71 23.68 3.59
N GLN A 145 5.87 24.27 3.89
CA GLN A 145 6.74 23.80 4.96
C GLN A 145 6.00 23.80 6.30
N GLY A 146 5.81 22.60 6.88
CA GLY A 146 5.11 22.41 8.15
C GLY A 146 3.59 22.31 8.05
N SER A 147 3.01 22.31 6.84
CA SER A 147 1.60 21.97 6.65
C SER A 147 1.36 20.50 6.96
N ALA A 148 0.33 20.19 7.73
CA ALA A 148 -0.13 18.81 7.94
C ALA A 148 -0.89 18.24 6.74
N THR A 149 -1.25 19.09 5.77
CA THR A 149 -1.99 18.67 4.58
C THR A 149 -1.04 18.12 3.53
N LEU A 150 -1.25 16.84 3.19
CA LEU A 150 -0.47 16.11 2.21
C LEU A 150 -1.23 16.00 0.89
N GLU A 151 -0.56 16.36 -0.20
CA GLU A 151 -1.04 16.19 -1.56
C GLU A 151 -0.31 15.05 -2.26
N PHE A 152 -0.93 14.52 -3.32
CA PHE A 152 -0.35 13.50 -4.17
C PHE A 152 -0.32 13.98 -5.61
N GLY A 153 0.89 14.11 -6.16
CA GLY A 153 1.15 14.29 -7.59
C GLY A 153 1.34 12.94 -8.28
N ALA A 154 0.80 12.78 -9.48
CA ALA A 154 0.93 11.52 -10.26
C ALA A 154 2.27 11.42 -11.03
N ASP A 155 3.20 12.31 -10.72
CA ASP A 155 4.52 12.48 -11.30
C ASP A 155 5.56 12.83 -10.21
N ILE A 156 6.82 12.97 -10.64
CA ILE A 156 7.91 13.50 -9.81
C ILE A 156 8.24 14.88 -10.34
N ASP A 157 8.27 15.88 -9.46
CA ASP A 157 8.66 17.24 -9.84
C ASP A 157 10.18 17.33 -10.08
N ASN A 158 10.99 16.76 -9.18
CA ASN A 158 12.44 16.83 -9.26
C ASN A 158 13.13 15.49 -8.97
N VAL A 159 14.16 15.16 -9.75
CA VAL A 159 15.00 13.98 -9.55
C VAL A 159 16.33 14.43 -8.94
N VAL A 160 16.51 14.18 -7.65
CA VAL A 160 17.79 14.40 -6.95
C VAL A 160 18.73 13.21 -7.21
N SER A 161 20.01 13.34 -6.88
CA SER A 161 20.98 12.24 -6.93
C SER A 161 20.40 10.97 -6.27
N SER A 162 20.30 9.90 -7.06
CA SER A 162 19.69 8.63 -6.66
C SER A 162 20.25 8.10 -5.33
N ALA A 163 21.54 8.26 -5.11
CA ALA A 163 22.26 7.80 -3.93
C ALA A 163 21.78 8.40 -2.59
N LYS A 164 21.01 9.49 -2.62
CA LYS A 164 20.39 10.07 -1.41
C LYS A 164 19.10 9.38 -0.99
N TYR A 165 18.47 8.62 -1.89
CA TYR A 165 17.18 8.01 -1.60
C TYR A 165 17.35 6.68 -0.86
N GLN A 166 16.77 6.63 0.32
CA GLN A 166 16.54 5.38 1.04
C GLN A 166 15.13 4.88 0.73
N VAL A 167 15.00 3.56 0.59
CA VAL A 167 13.74 2.91 0.23
C VAL A 167 13.22 2.08 1.40
N PHE A 168 11.93 2.26 1.67
CA PHE A 168 11.22 1.67 2.80
C PHE A 168 10.04 0.81 2.33
N LEU A 169 9.82 -0.30 3.02
CA LEU A 169 8.59 -1.06 2.94
C LEU A 169 7.56 -0.42 3.90
N PRO A 170 6.35 -0.06 3.43
CA PRO A 170 5.32 0.51 4.28
C PRO A 170 4.92 -0.43 5.41
N SER A 171 4.75 0.11 6.62
CA SER A 171 4.11 -0.62 7.72
C SER A 171 2.62 -0.87 7.43
N PRO A 172 1.93 -1.77 8.16
CA PRO A 172 0.51 -2.02 7.95
C PRO A 172 -0.36 -0.76 8.04
N TYR A 173 0.00 0.16 8.95
CA TYR A 173 -0.65 1.46 9.09
C TYR A 173 -0.44 2.33 7.85
N VAL A 174 0.82 2.52 7.42
CA VAL A 174 1.15 3.36 6.26
C VAL A 174 0.58 2.76 4.98
N LEU A 175 0.56 1.43 4.84
CA LEU A 175 -0.07 0.76 3.71
C LEU A 175 -1.58 1.00 3.65
N SER A 176 -2.27 1.00 4.80
CA SER A 176 -3.70 1.32 4.88
C SER A 176 -3.96 2.78 4.54
N TRP A 177 -3.11 3.68 5.03
CA TRP A 177 -3.13 5.11 4.69
C TRP A 177 -2.96 5.34 3.19
N LEU A 178 -1.92 4.76 2.58
CA LEU A 178 -1.66 4.83 1.13
C LEU A 178 -2.85 4.34 0.30
N ALA A 179 -3.48 3.24 0.73
CA ALA A 179 -4.60 2.64 0.00
C ALA A 179 -5.93 3.38 0.19
N SER A 180 -6.04 4.21 1.23
CA SER A 180 -7.26 4.94 1.60
C SER A 180 -7.18 6.45 1.28
N TYR A 181 -6.06 6.91 0.70
CA TYR A 181 -5.86 8.30 0.31
C TYR A 181 -6.87 8.74 -0.79
N PRO A 182 -7.40 9.98 -0.75
CA PRO A 182 -7.09 11.07 0.19
C PRO A 182 -7.80 10.97 1.54
N GLU A 183 -7.11 11.38 2.61
CA GLU A 183 -7.75 11.62 3.91
C GLU A 183 -8.38 13.01 3.92
N THR A 184 -9.71 13.08 3.97
CA THR A 184 -10.46 14.35 3.99
C THR A 184 -10.74 14.85 5.42
N GLY A 185 -10.28 14.11 6.45
CA GLY A 185 -10.58 14.39 7.85
C GLY A 185 -12.04 14.12 8.27
N GLU A 186 -12.89 13.68 7.34
CA GLU A 186 -14.27 13.31 7.64
C GLU A 186 -14.33 11.93 8.29
N ASP A 187 -15.02 11.83 9.43
CA ASP A 187 -15.37 10.54 10.04
C ASP A 187 -16.55 9.92 9.27
N ASN A 188 -16.26 9.49 8.04
CA ASN A 188 -17.22 8.98 7.08
C ASN A 188 -16.61 7.90 6.16
N THR A 189 -15.76 7.06 6.73
CA THR A 189 -15.04 6.08 5.91
C THR A 189 -15.69 4.72 6.01
N LEU A 190 -16.01 4.16 4.85
CA LEU A 190 -16.49 2.80 4.67
C LEU A 190 -15.31 1.86 4.40
N PRO A 191 -15.12 0.80 5.20
CA PRO A 191 -14.15 -0.23 4.85
C PRO A 191 -14.65 -1.06 3.66
N LEU A 192 -13.88 -1.08 2.58
CA LEU A 192 -14.19 -1.89 1.38
C LEU A 192 -13.51 -3.25 1.40
N GLY A 193 -12.37 -3.37 2.06
CA GLY A 193 -11.59 -4.60 2.09
C GLY A 193 -10.17 -4.37 2.60
N THR A 194 -9.26 -5.26 2.23
CA THR A 194 -7.85 -5.15 2.60
C THR A 194 -6.94 -5.23 1.38
N VAL A 195 -5.75 -4.67 1.49
CA VAL A 195 -4.76 -4.68 0.41
C VAL A 195 -4.25 -6.10 0.17
N ARG A 196 -4.21 -6.52 -1.10
CA ARG A 196 -3.66 -7.81 -1.52
C ARG A 196 -2.82 -7.68 -2.78
N PHE A 197 -1.52 -7.93 -2.65
CA PHE A 197 -0.57 -7.92 -3.77
C PHE A 197 -0.44 -9.27 -4.47
N ALA A 198 -0.53 -10.37 -3.72
CA ALA A 198 -0.33 -11.72 -4.23
C ALA A 198 -1.44 -12.69 -3.76
N SER A 199 -1.65 -13.75 -4.53
CA SER A 199 -2.53 -14.85 -4.13
C SER A 199 -2.00 -15.56 -2.88
N THR A 200 -0.68 -15.77 -2.83
CA THR A 200 0.06 -16.31 -1.69
C THR A 200 0.23 -15.25 -0.60
N MET A 201 -0.43 -15.44 0.54
CA MET A 201 -0.48 -14.43 1.62
C MET A 201 0.36 -14.78 2.86
N ARG A 202 1.19 -15.83 2.82
CA ARG A 202 1.97 -16.28 4.00
C ARG A 202 2.79 -15.14 4.61
N ARG A 203 3.61 -14.47 3.79
CA ARG A 203 4.48 -13.36 4.21
C ARG A 203 3.67 -12.14 4.66
N ALA A 204 2.65 -11.75 3.90
CA ALA A 204 1.78 -10.63 4.26
C ALA A 204 1.06 -10.84 5.61
N ARG A 205 0.66 -12.07 5.95
CA ARG A 205 0.08 -12.39 7.26
C ARG A 205 1.10 -12.32 8.38
N MET A 206 2.30 -12.85 8.16
CA MET A 206 3.38 -12.78 9.16
C MET A 206 3.80 -11.34 9.44
N ALA A 207 3.85 -10.49 8.41
CA ALA A 207 4.19 -9.07 8.53
C ALA A 207 3.01 -8.18 8.95
N GLY A 208 1.82 -8.74 9.21
CA GLY A 208 0.61 -7.96 9.56
C GLY A 208 -0.02 -7.15 8.41
N THR A 209 0.66 -6.97 7.28
CA THR A 209 0.19 -6.18 6.13
C THR A 209 -1.05 -6.74 5.45
N ALA A 210 -1.37 -8.03 5.64
CA ALA A 210 -2.63 -8.63 5.16
C ALA A 210 -3.90 -7.99 5.77
N GLY A 211 -3.77 -7.32 6.91
CA GLY A 211 -4.83 -6.59 7.58
C GLY A 211 -4.91 -5.11 7.21
N ALA A 212 -4.05 -4.61 6.31
CA ALA A 212 -4.08 -3.22 5.90
C ALA A 212 -5.41 -2.92 5.19
N GLU A 213 -6.27 -2.17 5.87
CA GLU A 213 -7.63 -1.88 5.45
C GLU A 213 -7.64 -0.81 4.35
N VAL A 214 -8.53 -0.98 3.39
CA VAL A 214 -8.83 0.01 2.36
C VAL A 214 -10.16 0.64 2.72
N ARG A 215 -10.13 1.93 3.02
CA ARG A 215 -11.31 2.71 3.37
C ARG A 215 -11.54 3.77 2.30
N VAL A 216 -12.81 4.09 2.07
CA VAL A 216 -13.25 5.11 1.11
C VAL A 216 -14.28 5.99 1.77
N HIS A 217 -14.41 7.23 1.32
CA HIS A 217 -15.42 8.13 1.86
C HIS A 217 -16.79 7.76 1.32
N VAL A 218 -17.80 7.67 2.19
CA VAL A 218 -19.18 7.41 1.73
C VAL A 218 -19.66 8.55 0.82
N SER A 219 -19.17 9.77 1.04
CA SER A 219 -19.43 10.94 0.18
C SER A 219 -18.95 10.74 -1.27
N ASP A 220 -18.00 9.83 -1.53
CA ASP A 220 -17.60 9.47 -2.90
C ASP A 220 -18.66 8.66 -3.67
N PHE A 221 -19.66 8.12 -2.97
CA PHE A 221 -20.78 7.39 -3.55
C PHE A 221 -22.06 8.23 -3.60
N ILE A 222 -22.09 9.36 -2.90
CA ILE A 222 -23.24 10.27 -2.86
C ILE A 222 -23.11 11.28 -4.00
N SER A 223 -24.16 11.43 -4.80
CA SER A 223 -24.21 12.39 -5.93
C SER A 223 -23.12 12.20 -7.00
N ARG A 224 -22.40 11.08 -6.97
CA ARG A 224 -21.38 10.69 -7.95
C ARG A 224 -21.83 9.41 -8.67
N LYS A 225 -21.48 9.30 -9.96
CA LYS A 225 -21.77 8.11 -10.77
C LYS A 225 -20.75 7.02 -10.45
N THR A 226 -21.17 6.00 -9.72
CA THR A 226 -20.34 4.83 -9.42
C THR A 226 -20.77 3.62 -10.25
N ALA A 227 -19.81 2.93 -10.85
CA ALA A 227 -20.06 1.70 -11.60
C ALA A 227 -19.29 0.54 -10.96
N VAL A 228 -19.97 -0.60 -10.75
CA VAL A 228 -19.39 -1.82 -10.20
C VAL A 228 -19.41 -2.91 -11.27
N PHE A 229 -18.22 -3.31 -11.74
CA PHE A 229 -18.05 -4.35 -12.75
C PHE A 229 -17.48 -5.63 -12.14
N GLY A 230 -17.84 -6.79 -12.71
CA GLY A 230 -17.40 -8.10 -12.23
C GLY A 230 -18.25 -9.23 -12.80
N MET A 231 -17.75 -10.47 -12.79
CA MET A 231 -18.52 -11.65 -13.21
C MET A 231 -19.55 -12.05 -12.14
N THR A 232 -20.48 -12.94 -12.47
CA THR A 232 -21.39 -13.51 -11.47
C THR A 232 -20.59 -14.25 -10.39
N ARG A 233 -21.04 -14.17 -9.13
CA ARG A 233 -20.39 -14.79 -7.95
C ARG A 233 -18.99 -14.24 -7.59
N THR A 234 -18.61 -13.06 -8.09
CA THR A 234 -17.35 -12.39 -7.72
C THR A 234 -17.51 -11.30 -6.65
N GLY A 235 -18.64 -11.29 -5.93
CA GLY A 235 -18.88 -10.34 -4.85
C GLY A 235 -19.56 -9.02 -5.23
N LYS A 236 -19.93 -8.79 -6.50
CA LYS A 236 -20.62 -7.55 -6.93
C LYS A 236 -21.81 -7.18 -6.05
N SER A 237 -22.74 -8.12 -5.85
CA SER A 237 -23.98 -7.86 -5.11
C SER A 237 -23.68 -7.57 -3.63
N ASN A 238 -22.64 -8.19 -3.06
CA ASN A 238 -22.19 -7.87 -1.70
C ASN A 238 -21.59 -6.47 -1.61
N THR A 239 -20.74 -6.07 -2.56
CA THR A 239 -20.21 -4.70 -2.63
C THR A 239 -21.33 -3.67 -2.74
N ILE A 240 -22.33 -3.92 -3.59
CA ILE A 240 -23.49 -3.03 -3.72
C ILE A 240 -24.26 -2.93 -2.40
N LYS A 241 -24.52 -4.06 -1.71
CA LYS A 241 -25.16 -4.07 -0.39
C LYS A 241 -24.37 -3.22 0.62
N THR A 242 -23.06 -3.42 0.71
CA THR A 242 -22.18 -2.67 1.62
C THR A 242 -22.23 -1.17 1.35
N VAL A 243 -22.13 -0.75 0.09
CA VAL A 243 -22.19 0.68 -0.28
C VAL A 243 -23.57 1.28 0.03
N VAL A 244 -24.66 0.62 -0.35
CA VAL A 244 -26.03 1.09 -0.10
C VAL A 244 -26.29 1.25 1.41
N THR A 245 -25.88 0.25 2.20
CA THR A 245 -26.01 0.30 3.65
C THR A 245 -25.20 1.46 4.24
N ALA A 246 -23.97 1.67 3.78
CA ALA A 246 -23.12 2.75 4.26
C ALA A 246 -23.72 4.14 3.95
N VAL A 247 -24.25 4.33 2.73
CA VAL A 247 -24.94 5.57 2.33
C VAL A 247 -26.18 5.81 3.18
N PHE A 248 -26.97 4.77 3.48
CA PHE A 248 -28.13 4.88 4.36
C PHE A 248 -27.72 5.31 5.78
N GLN A 249 -26.75 4.59 6.37
CA GLN A 249 -26.25 4.89 7.72
C GLN A 249 -25.66 6.30 7.81
N HIS A 250 -24.95 6.74 6.78
CA HIS A 250 -24.44 8.10 6.66
C HIS A 250 -25.56 9.15 6.72
N GLY A 251 -26.61 8.97 5.91
CA GLY A 251 -27.76 9.87 5.91
C GLY A 251 -28.47 9.94 7.26
N VAL A 252 -28.66 8.79 7.92
CA VAL A 252 -29.24 8.73 9.27
C VAL A 252 -28.36 9.45 10.29
N ALA A 253 -27.07 9.14 10.34
CA ALA A 253 -26.13 9.69 11.33
C ALA A 253 -25.98 11.22 11.20
N ARG A 254 -25.95 11.74 9.98
CA ARG A 254 -25.82 13.19 9.71
C ARG A 254 -27.15 13.94 9.59
N LYS A 255 -28.29 13.23 9.70
CA LYS A 255 -29.64 13.78 9.47
C LYS A 255 -29.80 14.39 8.07
N GLU A 256 -29.12 13.80 7.08
CA GLU A 256 -29.20 14.19 5.69
C GLU A 256 -30.29 13.39 4.97
N ARG A 257 -31.04 14.06 4.08
CA ARG A 257 -32.10 13.41 3.30
C ARG A 257 -31.51 12.80 2.03
N ILE A 258 -31.03 11.58 2.14
CA ILE A 258 -30.47 10.82 1.01
C ILE A 258 -31.47 9.75 0.57
N GLY A 259 -32.02 9.89 -0.64
CA GLY A 259 -32.88 8.89 -1.26
C GLY A 259 -32.06 7.88 -2.08
N GLN A 260 -32.35 6.59 -1.90
CA GLN A 260 -31.75 5.52 -2.70
C GLN A 260 -32.84 4.77 -3.47
N LEU A 261 -32.70 4.69 -4.79
CA LEU A 261 -33.61 3.96 -5.67
C LEU A 261 -32.85 2.80 -6.31
N ILE A 262 -33.29 1.57 -6.04
CA ILE A 262 -32.65 0.35 -6.52
C ILE A 262 -33.61 -0.35 -7.48
N PHE A 263 -33.19 -0.46 -8.74
CA PHE A 263 -33.87 -1.31 -9.72
C PHE A 263 -33.29 -2.70 -9.65
N ASP A 264 -34.07 -3.65 -9.14
CA ASP A 264 -33.65 -5.03 -8.90
C ASP A 264 -34.46 -6.00 -9.77
N PRO A 265 -34.16 -6.10 -11.08
CA PRO A 265 -34.93 -6.97 -11.98
C PRO A 265 -34.78 -8.46 -11.65
N GLN A 266 -33.74 -8.84 -10.90
CA GLN A 266 -33.46 -10.24 -10.54
C GLN A 266 -33.93 -10.60 -9.12
N GLY A 267 -34.37 -9.63 -8.32
CA GLY A 267 -34.82 -9.86 -6.95
C GLY A 267 -33.69 -10.20 -5.96
N GLU A 268 -32.43 -9.85 -6.27
CA GLU A 268 -31.25 -10.17 -5.43
C GLU A 268 -31.16 -9.33 -4.14
N TYR A 269 -31.81 -8.16 -4.11
CA TYR A 269 -31.69 -7.14 -3.07
C TYR A 269 -32.94 -7.00 -2.22
N ALA A 270 -34.12 -7.22 -2.82
CA ALA A 270 -35.41 -7.09 -2.14
C ALA A 270 -35.68 -8.22 -1.12
N ASN A 271 -35.12 -9.41 -1.36
CA ASN A 271 -35.32 -10.59 -0.53
C ASN A 271 -34.25 -10.68 0.56
N VAL A 272 -34.63 -11.18 1.73
CA VAL A 272 -33.70 -11.52 2.80
C VAL A 272 -32.92 -12.75 2.35
N ASN A 273 -31.59 -12.67 2.40
CA ASN A 273 -30.73 -13.79 2.09
C ASN A 273 -30.84 -14.84 3.20
N GLU A 274 -31.25 -16.06 2.85
CA GLU A 274 -31.45 -17.15 3.81
C GLU A 274 -30.13 -17.62 4.48
N GLN A 275 -28.98 -17.35 3.86
CA GLN A 275 -27.67 -17.79 4.37
C GLN A 275 -27.11 -16.93 5.50
N ASP A 276 -27.37 -15.63 5.47
CA ASP A 276 -26.84 -14.67 6.45
C ASP A 276 -27.93 -13.85 7.16
N GLY A 277 -29.20 -14.01 6.76
CA GLY A 277 -30.34 -13.30 7.34
C GLY A 277 -30.40 -11.82 6.96
N THR A 278 -29.62 -11.39 5.96
CA THR A 278 -29.48 -9.97 5.62
C THR A 278 -30.21 -9.61 4.33
N GLY A 279 -30.82 -8.43 4.29
CA GLY A 279 -31.51 -7.92 3.11
C GLY A 279 -31.63 -6.40 3.15
N LEU A 280 -31.51 -5.74 1.99
CA LEU A 280 -31.58 -4.27 1.94
C LEU A 280 -32.96 -3.74 2.32
N ARG A 281 -34.01 -4.55 2.15
CA ARG A 281 -35.36 -4.24 2.64
C ARG A 281 -35.43 -3.98 4.15
N LEU A 282 -34.52 -4.55 4.94
CA LEU A 282 -34.53 -4.43 6.39
C LEU A 282 -33.96 -3.09 6.89
N LEU A 283 -33.39 -2.26 5.99
CA LEU A 283 -32.86 -0.95 6.36
C LEU A 283 -34.02 -0.01 6.76
N GLY A 284 -34.04 0.39 8.04
CA GLY A 284 -35.02 1.33 8.59
C GLY A 284 -36.21 0.69 9.33
N ASP A 285 -36.36 -0.64 9.30
CA ASP A 285 -37.53 -1.34 9.89
C ASP A 285 -37.31 -1.80 11.35
N THR A 286 -36.08 -1.78 11.89
CA THR A 286 -35.80 -2.15 13.30
C THR A 286 -35.16 -1.03 14.10
N ALA A 287 -35.66 -0.82 15.33
CA ALA A 287 -35.21 0.20 16.28
C ALA A 287 -33.78 -0.01 16.82
N ASN A 288 -33.15 -1.15 16.55
CA ASN A 288 -31.73 -1.38 16.76
C ASN A 288 -31.07 -1.64 15.41
N GLU A 289 -30.02 -0.86 15.18
CA GLU A 289 -29.06 -0.85 14.09
C GLU A 289 -28.91 -2.21 13.38
N VAL A 290 -29.08 -2.20 12.05
CA VAL A 290 -28.71 -3.34 11.21
C VAL A 290 -27.18 -3.46 11.25
N ALA A 291 -26.69 -4.17 12.26
CA ALA A 291 -25.40 -4.82 12.23
C ALA A 291 -25.48 -5.91 11.16
N LEU A 292 -25.25 -5.52 9.90
CA LEU A 292 -24.80 -6.45 8.87
C LEU A 292 -23.44 -6.99 9.34
N LYS A 293 -23.47 -8.04 10.18
CA LYS A 293 -22.33 -8.92 10.41
C LYS A 293 -22.10 -9.67 9.09
N LEU A 294 -21.44 -9.02 8.15
CA LEU A 294 -20.78 -9.73 7.08
C LEU A 294 -19.54 -10.38 7.73
N PRO A 295 -19.47 -11.71 7.84
CA PRO A 295 -18.18 -12.33 8.09
C PRO A 295 -17.23 -11.84 7.00
N LEU A 296 -16.03 -11.45 7.40
CA LEU A 296 -14.88 -11.21 6.52
C LEU A 296 -14.51 -12.57 5.87
N LEU A 297 -15.40 -13.09 5.02
CA LEU A 297 -15.28 -14.41 4.41
C LEU A 297 -14.30 -14.26 3.24
N LEU A 298 -13.06 -14.61 3.55
CA LEU A 298 -12.01 -15.03 2.62
C LEU A 298 -12.60 -15.54 1.29
N LEU A 299 -12.50 -14.73 0.23
CA LEU A 299 -12.51 -15.26 -1.13
C LEU A 299 -11.19 -16.00 -1.37
N SER A 300 -11.15 -17.24 -0.90
CA SER A 300 -10.36 -18.31 -1.48
C SER A 300 -11.03 -18.76 -2.78
N ALA A 301 -10.67 -18.12 -3.88
CA ALA A 301 -10.73 -18.73 -5.20
C ALA A 301 -9.68 -18.06 -6.08
N ALA A 302 -8.85 -18.89 -6.70
CA ALA A 302 -7.83 -18.47 -7.65
C ALA A 302 -8.45 -17.68 -8.80
N CYS A 303 -8.30 -16.35 -8.78
CA CYS A 303 -8.36 -15.50 -9.97
C CYS A 303 -7.71 -14.16 -9.64
N CYS A 304 -6.66 -13.82 -10.37
CA CYS A 304 -6.18 -12.46 -10.49
C CYS A 304 -7.32 -11.58 -11.03
N ALA A 305 -8.02 -10.89 -10.16
CA ALA A 305 -8.97 -9.86 -10.54
C ALA A 305 -8.63 -8.58 -9.78
N HIS A 306 -7.99 -7.64 -10.48
CA HIS A 306 -7.89 -6.25 -10.05
C HIS A 306 -9.31 -5.67 -9.97
N VAL A 307 -9.84 -5.48 -8.77
CA VAL A 307 -10.98 -4.60 -8.57
C VAL A 307 -10.46 -3.17 -8.65
N ARG A 308 -10.58 -2.54 -9.82
CA ARG A 308 -10.37 -1.09 -10.00
C ARG A 308 -11.72 -0.40 -9.77
N ILE A 309 -11.89 0.23 -8.61
CA ILE A 309 -12.94 1.24 -8.43
C ILE A 309 -12.36 2.54 -8.96
N ARG A 310 -12.93 3.06 -10.06
CA ARG A 310 -12.52 4.33 -10.65
C ARG A 310 -13.62 5.35 -10.33
N VAL A 311 -13.39 6.21 -9.33
CA VAL A 311 -14.25 7.38 -9.09
C VAL A 311 -13.80 8.45 -10.06
N GLY A 312 -14.45 8.54 -11.21
CA GLY A 312 -14.15 9.56 -12.22
C GLY A 312 -14.84 10.88 -11.90
N HIS A 313 -14.07 11.96 -11.77
CA HIS A 313 -14.61 13.32 -11.92
C HIS A 313 -14.82 13.58 -13.41
N PHE A 314 -16.03 13.36 -13.91
CA PHE A 314 -16.41 13.90 -15.22
C PHE A 314 -16.69 15.39 -15.04
N ARG A 315 -15.70 16.24 -15.31
CA ARG A 315 -15.99 17.63 -15.68
C ARG A 315 -16.64 17.58 -17.06
N GLY A 316 -17.93 17.87 -17.11
CA GLY A 316 -18.59 18.13 -18.38
C GLY A 316 -18.14 19.50 -18.86
N ASP A 317 -17.42 19.54 -19.97
CA ASP A 317 -17.29 20.76 -20.75
C ASP A 317 -18.67 21.05 -21.35
N SER A 318 -19.28 22.13 -20.87
CA SER A 318 -20.43 22.80 -21.49
C SER A 318 -19.95 24.04 -22.22
#